data_AF-A0A929QKL1-F1
#
_entry.id   AF-A0A929QKL1-F1
#
_cell.length_a   1.000
_cell.length_b   1.000
_cell.length_c   1.000
_cell.angle_alpha   90.00
_cell.angle_beta   90.00
_cell.angle_gamma   90.00
#
_symmetry.space_group_name_H-M   'P 1'
#
loop_
_entity.id
_entity.type
_entity.pdbx_description
1 polymer ?
#
loop_
_entity_poly.entity_id
_entity_poly.type
_entity_poly.pdbx_seq_one_letter_code
_entity_poly.pdbx_strand_id
1 'polypeptide(L)'
;MGLSADPEVDLQVVSLNAASVALYLSDIPVNRPVCGVRVGYIDDKFVINPSNSELKQSAIDLYVAGTKDELLMIEMRSLPQQTTQLIPMVAIEPMIDPSLSDSMAQKQVMNEFSEDKMVEAIDFAGKAILRASSAYEEAFKEHKKEDAALELKPEIENENIAIYIDKFYKAEVKNAINQMAKSERASELGKIAKQISSDEVAQKEGWDEAVISNVLGKYKKKIVREQIINEGVRADGRGLEEVRPISIETNVLPNAHGSCLFTRGQTQALVVATLGTDSDAQMYDILTEKAPLVEKFMFNYNFPGFSVGEASPLKAPGRRELGHGNLAKRALAPSIDLASPYT
;
A
#
# COMPACT_ATOMS: atom_id res chain seq x y z
N MET A 1 -20.39 -10.32 -6.32
CA MET A 1 -20.46 -11.75 -6.71
C MET A 1 -20.17 -11.82 -8.20
N GLY A 2 -19.21 -12.65 -8.63
CA GLY A 2 -18.98 -12.88 -10.06
C GLY A 2 -20.06 -13.81 -10.60
N LEU A 3 -20.82 -13.35 -11.59
CA LEU A 3 -21.89 -14.13 -12.24
C LEU A 3 -21.45 -14.71 -13.59
N SER A 4 -20.60 -13.96 -14.28
CA SER A 4 -19.99 -14.31 -15.56
C SER A 4 -18.59 -13.69 -15.58
N ALA A 5 -17.66 -14.33 -16.28
CA ALA A 5 -16.30 -13.85 -16.42
C ALA A 5 -15.84 -14.05 -17.87
N ASP A 6 -15.37 -12.97 -18.48
CA ASP A 6 -14.62 -13.01 -19.73
C ASP A 6 -13.12 -13.11 -19.39
N PRO A 7 -12.38 -14.10 -19.91
CA PRO A 7 -10.93 -14.21 -19.74
C PRO A 7 -10.14 -12.93 -20.06
N GLU A 8 -10.65 -12.08 -20.93
CA GLU A 8 -9.95 -10.86 -21.38
C GLU A 8 -10.25 -9.63 -20.52
N VAL A 9 -11.22 -9.69 -19.60
CA VAL A 9 -11.65 -8.52 -18.81
C VAL A 9 -11.10 -8.56 -17.39
N ASP A 10 -10.60 -7.42 -16.91
CA ASP A 10 -10.18 -7.27 -15.51
C ASP A 10 -11.39 -7.22 -14.56
N LEU A 11 -11.66 -8.35 -13.90
CA LEU A 11 -12.71 -8.47 -12.90
C LEU A 11 -12.51 -7.55 -11.69
N GLN A 12 -11.29 -7.11 -11.37
CA GLN A 12 -11.02 -6.22 -10.24
C GLN A 12 -11.54 -4.80 -10.51
N VAL A 13 -11.24 -4.24 -11.69
CA VAL A 13 -11.78 -2.94 -12.14
C VAL A 13 -13.31 -2.98 -12.15
N VAL A 14 -13.89 -4.02 -12.75
CA VAL A 14 -15.35 -4.18 -12.83
C VAL A 14 -15.97 -4.29 -11.43
N SER A 15 -15.35 -5.06 -10.53
CA SER A 15 -15.84 -5.25 -9.16
C SER A 15 -15.82 -3.95 -8.35
N LEU A 16 -14.75 -3.15 -8.47
CA LEU A 16 -14.67 -1.86 -7.78
C LEU A 16 -15.75 -0.90 -8.30
N ASN A 17 -15.89 -0.80 -9.62
CA ASN A 17 -16.88 0.10 -10.23
C ASN A 17 -18.31 -0.32 -9.86
N ALA A 18 -18.61 -1.63 -9.86
CA ALA A 18 -19.90 -2.14 -9.45
C ALA A 18 -20.20 -1.86 -7.96
N ALA A 19 -19.23 -2.08 -7.07
CA ALA A 19 -19.37 -1.78 -5.64
C ALA A 19 -19.58 -0.27 -5.39
N SER A 20 -18.86 0.56 -6.14
CA SER A 20 -18.98 2.02 -6.09
C SER A 20 -20.35 2.51 -6.55
N VAL A 21 -20.85 2.02 -7.69
CA VAL A 21 -22.18 2.39 -8.19
C VAL A 21 -23.28 1.91 -7.23
N ALA A 22 -23.14 0.70 -6.66
CA ALA A 22 -24.09 0.21 -5.65
C ALA A 22 -24.15 1.12 -4.42
N LEU A 23 -23.01 1.65 -3.98
CA LEU A 23 -22.95 2.61 -2.88
C LEU A 23 -23.52 3.98 -3.27
N TYR A 24 -23.21 4.47 -4.47
CA TYR A 24 -23.75 5.72 -5.01
C TYR A 24 -25.29 5.71 -5.15
N LEU A 25 -25.86 4.57 -5.53
CA LEU A 25 -27.31 4.37 -5.66
C LEU A 25 -28.02 4.09 -4.33
N SER A 26 -27.26 3.82 -3.26
CA SER A 26 -27.83 3.58 -1.94
C SER A 26 -28.34 4.88 -1.30
N ASP A 27 -28.99 4.73 -0.15
CA ASP A 27 -29.38 5.84 0.72
C ASP A 27 -28.23 6.29 1.64
N ILE A 28 -27.04 5.70 1.54
CA ILE A 28 -25.86 6.18 2.27
C ILE A 28 -25.38 7.48 1.60
N PRO A 29 -25.05 8.56 2.34
CA PRO A 29 -24.71 9.88 1.80
C PRO A 29 -23.31 9.93 1.15
N VAL A 30 -23.10 9.09 0.14
CA VAL A 30 -21.91 9.03 -0.71
C VAL A 30 -22.32 9.53 -2.10
N ASN A 31 -22.10 10.82 -2.31
CA ASN A 31 -22.63 11.56 -3.45
C ASN A 31 -21.69 11.61 -4.67
N ARG A 32 -20.59 10.86 -4.66
CA ARG A 32 -19.62 10.83 -5.75
C ARG A 32 -19.21 9.38 -6.04
N PRO A 33 -19.43 8.86 -7.25
CA PRO A 33 -18.97 7.53 -7.59
C PRO A 33 -17.43 7.53 -7.71
N VAL A 34 -16.82 6.52 -7.11
CA VAL A 34 -15.40 6.17 -7.31
C VAL A 34 -15.28 5.26 -8.53
N CYS A 35 -14.22 5.44 -9.31
CA CYS A 35 -13.90 4.57 -10.44
C CYS A 35 -12.48 4.04 -10.31
N GLY A 36 -12.31 2.76 -10.61
CA GLY A 36 -11.02 2.13 -10.86
C GLY A 36 -10.71 2.09 -12.34
N VAL A 37 -9.44 2.26 -12.67
CA VAL A 37 -8.87 1.95 -13.98
C VAL A 37 -7.54 1.23 -13.78
N ARG A 38 -7.17 0.39 -14.74
CA ARG A 38 -5.83 -0.17 -14.83
C ARG A 38 -5.10 0.46 -16.00
N VAL A 39 -3.81 0.73 -15.86
CA VAL A 39 -2.95 1.29 -16.90
C VAL A 39 -1.82 0.31 -17.16
N GLY A 40 -1.69 -0.09 -18.43
CA GLY A 40 -0.53 -0.82 -18.95
C GLY A 40 0.38 0.10 -19.76
N TYR A 41 1.61 -0.35 -20.01
CA TYR A 41 2.58 0.26 -20.91
C TYR A 41 3.03 -0.78 -21.92
N ILE A 42 2.50 -0.69 -23.13
CA ILE A 42 2.62 -1.68 -24.21
C ILE A 42 3.05 -0.94 -25.47
N ASP A 43 4.04 -1.44 -26.19
CA ASP A 43 4.60 -0.82 -27.39
C ASP A 43 4.90 0.68 -27.20
N ASP A 44 5.59 0.99 -26.10
CA ASP A 44 5.97 2.33 -25.65
C ASP A 44 4.81 3.32 -25.40
N LYS A 45 3.58 2.81 -25.20
CA LYS A 45 2.37 3.62 -24.99
C LYS A 45 1.58 3.18 -23.77
N PHE A 46 0.98 4.15 -23.09
CA PHE A 46 0.01 3.86 -22.04
C PHE A 46 -1.33 3.41 -22.62
N VAL A 47 -1.89 2.35 -22.03
CA VAL A 47 -3.19 1.76 -22.41
C VAL A 47 -4.09 1.73 -21.18
N ILE A 48 -5.31 2.28 -21.29
CA ILE A 48 -6.33 2.19 -20.23
C ILE A 48 -7.08 0.88 -20.35
N ASN A 49 -7.23 0.18 -19.23
CA ASN A 49 -7.91 -1.09 -19.07
C ASN A 49 -7.50 -2.09 -20.17
N PRO A 50 -6.19 -2.39 -20.31
CA PRO A 50 -5.74 -3.40 -21.26
C PRO A 50 -6.43 -4.73 -20.95
N SER A 51 -6.63 -5.55 -21.98
CA SER A 51 -7.11 -6.91 -21.80
C SER A 51 -6.14 -7.71 -20.93
N ASN A 52 -6.61 -8.78 -20.30
CA ASN A 52 -5.72 -9.64 -19.50
C ASN A 52 -4.58 -10.23 -20.35
N SER A 53 -4.80 -10.47 -21.66
CA SER A 53 -3.74 -10.87 -22.59
C SER A 53 -2.76 -9.73 -22.92
N GLU A 54 -3.27 -8.52 -23.14
CA GLU A 54 -2.43 -7.32 -23.35
C GLU A 54 -1.57 -7.00 -22.12
N LEU A 55 -2.14 -7.12 -20.90
CA LEU A 55 -1.45 -6.86 -19.65
C LEU A 55 -0.24 -7.78 -19.44
N LYS A 56 -0.26 -9.01 -19.98
CA LYS A 56 0.89 -9.95 -19.92
C LYS A 56 2.11 -9.43 -20.69
N GLN A 57 1.91 -8.56 -21.68
CA GLN A 57 2.98 -7.93 -22.47
C GLN A 57 3.38 -6.56 -21.94
N SER A 58 2.62 -6.03 -20.98
CA SER A 58 2.85 -4.72 -20.40
C SER A 58 4.14 -4.66 -19.60
N ALA A 59 4.82 -3.52 -19.61
CA ALA A 59 5.96 -3.25 -18.73
C ALA A 59 5.54 -2.78 -17.33
N ILE A 60 4.31 -2.26 -17.20
CA ILE A 60 3.74 -1.80 -15.92
C ILE A 60 2.33 -2.33 -15.73
N ASP A 61 1.97 -2.59 -14.49
CA ASP A 61 0.61 -2.89 -14.09
C ASP A 61 0.22 -1.90 -12.98
N LEU A 62 -0.44 -0.81 -13.38
CA LEU A 62 -0.81 0.30 -12.51
C LEU A 62 -2.33 0.36 -12.34
N TYR A 63 -2.82 0.04 -11.15
CA TYR A 63 -4.23 0.16 -10.79
C TYR A 63 -4.46 1.45 -9.99
N VAL A 64 -5.37 2.29 -10.46
CA VAL A 64 -5.68 3.57 -9.83
C VAL A 64 -7.17 3.68 -9.59
N ALA A 65 -7.56 4.15 -8.40
CA ALA A 65 -8.94 4.48 -8.09
C ALA A 65 -9.07 5.94 -7.63
N GLY A 66 -10.16 6.58 -8.03
CA GLY A 66 -10.42 7.99 -7.71
C GLY A 66 -11.84 8.41 -8.07
N THR A 67 -12.14 9.70 -7.90
CA THR A 67 -13.42 10.30 -8.28
C THR A 67 -13.17 11.69 -8.84
N LYS A 68 -13.77 12.00 -10.01
CA LYS A 68 -13.52 13.26 -10.72
C LYS A 68 -12.02 13.54 -10.89
N ASP A 69 -11.53 14.60 -10.29
CA ASP A 69 -10.14 15.06 -10.28
C ASP A 69 -9.33 14.57 -9.04
N GLU A 70 -9.97 13.85 -8.12
CA GLU A 70 -9.35 13.35 -6.90
C GLU A 70 -8.89 11.89 -7.05
N LEU A 71 -7.58 11.66 -6.93
CA LEU A 71 -7.01 10.30 -6.83
C LEU A 71 -7.01 9.82 -5.38
N LEU A 72 -7.48 8.59 -5.17
CA LEU A 72 -7.72 8.04 -3.82
C LEU A 72 -6.82 6.85 -3.48
N MET A 73 -6.51 5.99 -4.47
CA MET A 73 -5.73 4.78 -4.25
C MET A 73 -4.89 4.47 -5.49
N ILE A 74 -3.64 4.05 -5.26
CA ILE A 74 -2.72 3.59 -6.28
C ILE A 74 -2.11 2.27 -5.79
N GLU A 75 -2.13 1.26 -6.66
CA GLU A 75 -1.48 -0.02 -6.46
C GLU A 75 -0.76 -0.39 -7.75
N MET A 76 0.53 -0.68 -7.71
CA MET A 76 1.30 -0.87 -8.93
C MET A 76 2.37 -1.95 -8.80
N ARG A 77 2.81 -2.47 -9.94
CA ARG A 77 4.02 -3.27 -10.07
C ARG A 77 4.64 -3.06 -11.44
N SER A 78 5.96 -3.22 -11.52
CA SER A 78 6.60 -3.47 -12.80
C SER A 78 6.37 -4.93 -13.21
N LEU A 79 6.37 -5.19 -14.51
CA LEU A 79 6.30 -6.52 -15.07
C LEU A 79 7.59 -6.78 -15.86
N PRO A 80 8.36 -7.84 -15.52
CA PRO A 80 9.58 -8.15 -16.25
C PRO A 80 9.28 -8.56 -17.69
N GLN A 81 10.11 -8.11 -18.63
CA GLN A 81 10.05 -8.51 -20.04
C GLN A 81 11.34 -9.24 -20.43
N GLN A 82 11.24 -10.13 -21.41
CA GLN A 82 12.41 -10.78 -22.00
C GLN A 82 12.79 -10.07 -23.29
N THR A 83 14.03 -9.61 -23.39
CA THR A 83 14.60 -9.03 -24.60
C THR A 83 15.70 -9.93 -25.14
N THR A 84 15.69 -10.16 -26.45
CA THR A 84 16.79 -10.86 -27.11
C THR A 84 17.99 -9.93 -27.24
N GLN A 85 19.13 -10.33 -26.68
CA GLN A 85 20.42 -9.70 -26.94
C GLN A 85 21.30 -10.64 -27.75
N LEU A 86 21.97 -10.07 -28.76
CA LEU A 86 23.05 -10.76 -29.47
C LEU A 86 24.27 -10.76 -28.55
N ILE A 87 24.69 -11.93 -28.11
CA ILE A 87 25.96 -12.09 -27.40
C ILE A 87 26.99 -12.53 -28.43
N PRO A 88 28.08 -11.77 -28.62
CA PRO A 88 29.19 -12.20 -29.46
C PRO A 88 29.77 -13.49 -28.88
N MET A 89 29.85 -14.57 -29.68
CA MET A 89 30.34 -15.89 -29.23
C MET A 89 31.74 -15.85 -28.59
N VAL A 90 32.55 -14.85 -28.96
CA VAL A 90 33.89 -14.59 -28.39
C VAL A 90 33.84 -14.39 -26.86
N ALA A 91 32.73 -13.92 -26.30
CA ALA A 91 32.56 -13.71 -24.86
C ALA A 91 32.26 -15.01 -24.09
N ILE A 92 31.81 -16.07 -24.77
CA ILE A 92 31.40 -17.34 -24.14
C ILE A 92 32.53 -18.37 -24.20
N GLU A 93 33.24 -18.49 -25.33
CA GLU A 93 34.43 -19.33 -25.46
C GLU A 93 35.51 -18.63 -26.32
N PRO A 94 36.67 -18.24 -25.75
CA PRO A 94 37.69 -17.46 -26.45
C PRO A 94 38.46 -18.22 -27.55
N MET A 95 38.11 -19.49 -27.82
CA MET A 95 38.79 -20.36 -28.80
C MET A 95 37.93 -20.69 -30.05
N ILE A 96 36.73 -20.12 -30.19
CA ILE A 96 35.86 -20.37 -31.35
C ILE A 96 36.14 -19.35 -32.48
N ASP A 97 36.07 -19.82 -33.73
CA ASP A 97 36.21 -19.03 -34.96
C ASP A 97 35.27 -17.80 -34.97
N PRO A 98 35.79 -16.56 -35.15
CA PRO A 98 34.99 -15.33 -35.21
C PRO A 98 33.95 -15.28 -36.34
N SER A 99 33.97 -16.23 -37.28
CA SER A 99 33.00 -16.34 -38.38
C SER A 99 31.72 -17.12 -38.01
N LEU A 100 31.65 -17.74 -36.84
CA LEU A 100 30.44 -18.39 -36.33
C LEU A 100 29.47 -17.35 -35.77
N SER A 101 28.22 -17.42 -36.24
CA SER A 101 27.15 -16.45 -35.97
C SER A 101 26.85 -16.26 -34.48
N ASP A 102 26.64 -14.99 -34.07
CA ASP A 102 26.25 -14.59 -32.73
C ASP A 102 25.20 -15.51 -32.09
N SER A 103 25.42 -15.89 -30.83
CA SER A 103 24.44 -16.63 -30.05
C SER A 103 23.36 -15.67 -29.54
N MET A 104 22.10 -15.99 -29.78
CA MET A 104 20.96 -15.25 -29.22
C MET A 104 20.75 -15.68 -27.77
N ALA A 105 20.86 -14.76 -26.83
CA ALA A 105 20.51 -14.98 -25.43
C ALA A 105 19.30 -14.12 -25.04
N GLN A 106 18.39 -14.69 -24.26
CA GLN A 106 17.30 -13.93 -23.66
C GLN A 106 17.81 -13.28 -22.38
N LYS A 107 17.64 -11.96 -22.27
CA LYS A 107 17.93 -11.19 -21.07
C LYS A 107 16.62 -10.66 -20.48
N GLN A 108 16.41 -10.90 -19.20
CA GLN A 108 15.31 -10.30 -18.45
C GLN A 108 15.60 -8.82 -18.17
N VAL A 109 14.61 -7.98 -18.42
CA VAL A 109 14.62 -6.54 -18.10
C VAL A 109 13.54 -6.31 -17.04
N MET A 110 13.94 -5.65 -15.95
CA MET A 110 13.04 -5.40 -14.80
C MET A 110 12.05 -4.25 -15.04
N ASN A 111 12.19 -3.54 -16.16
CA ASN A 111 11.37 -2.41 -16.56
C ASN A 111 11.27 -1.33 -15.49
N GLU A 112 12.40 -0.71 -15.14
CA GLU A 112 12.40 0.46 -14.28
C GLU A 112 11.75 1.66 -14.98
N PHE A 113 10.89 2.38 -14.26
CA PHE A 113 10.25 3.60 -14.74
C PHE A 113 10.82 4.79 -13.96
N SER A 114 11.21 5.84 -14.68
CA SER A 114 11.52 7.14 -14.09
C SER A 114 10.28 7.73 -13.40
N GLU A 115 10.49 8.55 -12.38
CA GLU A 115 9.43 9.27 -11.67
C GLU A 115 8.55 10.09 -12.62
N ASP A 116 9.13 10.75 -13.63
CA ASP A 116 8.39 11.54 -14.61
C ASP A 116 7.38 10.70 -15.40
N LYS A 117 7.83 9.56 -15.95
CA LYS A 117 6.93 8.58 -16.60
C LYS A 117 5.85 8.05 -15.66
N MET A 118 6.15 7.88 -14.37
CA MET A 118 5.15 7.47 -13.39
C MET A 118 4.09 8.55 -13.15
N VAL A 119 4.49 9.81 -13.09
CA VAL A 119 3.57 10.95 -13.00
C VAL A 119 2.70 11.03 -14.25
N GLU A 120 3.26 10.84 -15.45
CA GLU A 120 2.50 10.76 -16.71
C GLU A 120 1.47 9.63 -16.69
N ALA A 121 1.84 8.44 -16.20
CA ALA A 121 0.93 7.31 -16.09
C ALA A 121 -0.24 7.59 -15.13
N ILE A 122 0.05 8.24 -14.00
CA ILE A 122 -0.95 8.63 -13.00
C ILE A 122 -1.89 9.71 -13.55
N ASP A 123 -1.38 10.72 -14.26
CA ASP A 123 -2.19 11.73 -14.93
C ASP A 123 -3.10 11.11 -16.02
N PHE A 124 -2.55 10.17 -16.80
CA PHE A 124 -3.30 9.42 -17.79
C PHE A 124 -4.45 8.61 -17.16
N ALA A 125 -4.19 7.98 -16.01
CA ALA A 125 -5.23 7.32 -15.21
C ALA A 125 -6.28 8.32 -14.69
N GLY A 126 -5.85 9.47 -14.16
CA GLY A 126 -6.73 10.51 -13.64
C GLY A 126 -7.71 11.03 -14.69
N LYS A 127 -7.24 11.27 -15.92
CA LYS A 127 -8.10 11.65 -17.06
C LYS A 127 -9.13 10.57 -17.41
N ALA A 128 -8.78 9.29 -17.28
CA ALA A 128 -9.71 8.20 -17.49
C ALA A 128 -10.76 8.10 -16.37
N ILE A 129 -10.33 8.25 -15.11
CA ILE A 129 -11.20 8.28 -13.92
C ILE A 129 -12.19 9.44 -13.98
N LEU A 130 -11.74 10.63 -14.38
CA LEU A 130 -12.62 11.79 -14.56
C LEU A 130 -13.74 11.46 -15.54
N ARG A 131 -13.40 10.97 -16.74
CA ARG A 131 -14.38 10.58 -17.76
C ARG A 131 -15.34 9.50 -17.26
N ALA A 132 -14.80 8.45 -16.63
CA ALA A 132 -15.60 7.34 -16.13
C ALA A 132 -16.56 7.77 -15.01
N SER A 133 -16.07 8.49 -14.01
CA SER A 133 -16.87 8.94 -12.87
C SER A 133 -17.97 9.91 -13.29
N SER A 134 -17.70 10.82 -14.24
CA SER A 134 -18.74 11.67 -14.83
C SER A 134 -19.79 10.87 -15.59
N ALA A 135 -19.38 9.86 -16.38
CA ALA A 135 -20.32 9.00 -17.10
C ALA A 135 -21.19 8.18 -16.15
N TYR A 136 -20.63 7.65 -15.05
CA TYR A 136 -21.42 6.95 -14.02
C TYR A 136 -22.38 7.90 -13.30
N GLU A 137 -21.93 9.10 -12.94
CA GLU A 137 -22.80 10.10 -12.31
C GLU A 137 -23.98 10.43 -13.24
N GLU A 138 -23.73 10.73 -14.51
CA GLU A 138 -24.77 11.03 -15.51
C GLU A 138 -25.74 9.87 -15.73
N ALA A 139 -25.23 8.65 -15.89
CA ALA A 139 -26.05 7.47 -16.17
C ALA A 139 -26.94 7.04 -15.00
N PHE A 140 -26.47 7.21 -13.75
CA PHE A 140 -27.14 6.64 -12.58
C PHE A 140 -27.83 7.68 -11.68
N LYS A 141 -27.66 8.98 -11.94
CA LYS A 141 -28.23 10.06 -11.12
C LYS A 141 -29.75 9.94 -10.93
N GLU A 142 -30.50 9.58 -11.96
CA GLU A 142 -31.97 9.44 -11.89
C GLU A 142 -32.43 8.25 -11.04
N HIS A 143 -31.52 7.31 -10.74
CA HIS A 143 -31.81 6.09 -9.98
C HIS A 143 -31.31 6.16 -8.53
N LYS A 144 -30.61 7.25 -8.15
CA LYS A 144 -30.08 7.44 -6.81
C LYS A 144 -31.21 7.59 -5.80
N LYS A 145 -31.12 6.87 -4.69
CA LYS A 145 -32.04 7.05 -3.55
C LYS A 145 -31.75 8.37 -2.84
N GLU A 146 -32.77 8.89 -2.17
CA GLU A 146 -32.60 10.01 -1.25
C GLU A 146 -31.68 9.63 -0.09
N ASP A 147 -30.83 10.57 0.33
CA ASP A 147 -29.86 10.34 1.40
C ASP A 147 -30.60 10.06 2.72
N ALA A 148 -30.22 8.99 3.40
CA ALA A 148 -30.69 8.65 4.72
C ALA A 148 -30.27 9.73 5.72
N ALA A 149 -31.17 10.10 6.62
CA ALA A 149 -30.88 10.98 7.73
C ALA A 149 -30.01 10.26 8.77
N LEU A 150 -28.70 10.23 8.53
CA LEU A 150 -27.72 9.65 9.45
C LEU A 150 -27.29 10.69 10.49
N GLU A 151 -27.34 10.30 11.76
CA GLU A 151 -26.75 11.09 12.84
C GLU A 151 -25.22 11.03 12.74
N LEU A 152 -24.62 12.13 12.28
CA LEU A 152 -23.17 12.24 12.17
C LEU A 152 -22.59 12.52 13.55
N LYS A 153 -21.67 11.66 14.00
CA LYS A 153 -20.89 11.95 15.20
C LYS A 153 -19.92 13.09 14.90
N PRO A 154 -19.86 14.13 15.74
CA PRO A 154 -18.92 15.22 15.54
C PRO A 154 -17.48 14.71 15.60
N GLU A 155 -16.60 15.30 14.80
CA GLU A 155 -15.18 14.96 14.84
C GLU A 155 -14.60 15.30 16.21
N ILE A 156 -15.03 16.37 16.89
CA ILE A 156 -14.64 16.64 18.27
C ILE A 156 -15.90 16.63 19.12
N GLU A 157 -15.98 15.70 20.08
CA GLU A 157 -17.15 15.53 20.94
C GLU A 157 -17.40 16.76 21.83
N ASN A 158 -16.35 17.51 22.16
CA ASN A 158 -16.45 18.73 22.95
C ASN A 158 -15.33 19.74 22.60
N GLU A 159 -15.70 20.84 21.95
CA GLU A 159 -14.76 21.90 21.56
C GLU A 159 -14.17 22.64 22.77
N ASN A 160 -14.90 22.72 23.88
CA ASN A 160 -14.41 23.37 25.10
C ASN A 160 -13.19 22.64 25.67
N ILE A 161 -13.17 21.31 25.58
CA ILE A 161 -12.00 20.49 25.98
C ILE A 161 -10.82 20.83 25.07
N ALA A 162 -11.03 20.94 23.76
CA ALA A 162 -9.95 21.27 22.82
C ALA A 162 -9.38 22.67 23.07
N ILE A 163 -10.23 23.67 23.34
CA ILE A 163 -9.83 25.03 23.70
C ILE A 163 -9.05 25.03 25.02
N TYR A 164 -9.51 24.27 26.01
CA TYR A 164 -8.86 24.15 27.31
C TYR A 164 -7.46 23.52 27.18
N ILE A 165 -7.33 22.44 26.42
CA ILE A 165 -6.04 21.80 26.14
C ILE A 165 -5.08 22.76 25.42
N ASP A 166 -5.56 23.50 24.41
CA ASP A 166 -4.71 24.46 23.67
C ASP A 166 -4.23 25.62 24.56
N LYS A 167 -5.05 26.07 25.51
CA LYS A 167 -4.70 27.18 26.40
C LYS A 167 -3.77 26.79 27.53
N PHE A 168 -3.99 25.63 28.15
CA PHE A 168 -3.32 25.26 29.41
C PHE A 168 -2.33 24.11 29.30
N TYR A 169 -2.49 23.21 28.33
CA TYR A 169 -1.72 21.96 28.23
C TYR A 169 -0.92 21.83 26.93
N LYS A 170 -0.83 22.89 26.13
CA LYS A 170 -0.18 22.84 24.81
C LYS A 170 1.29 22.49 24.88
N ALA A 171 2.02 23.04 25.85
CA ALA A 171 3.46 22.79 26.00
C ALA A 171 3.72 21.35 26.47
N GLU A 172 2.91 20.87 27.42
CA GLU A 172 2.93 19.53 27.98
C GLU A 172 2.63 18.50 26.90
N VAL A 173 1.61 18.73 26.09
CA VAL A 173 1.27 17.87 24.95
C VAL A 173 2.40 17.87 23.92
N LYS A 174 2.98 19.02 23.59
CA LYS A 174 4.13 19.10 22.65
C LYS A 174 5.33 18.31 23.18
N ASN A 175 5.65 18.45 24.46
CA ASN A 175 6.74 17.72 25.11
C ASN A 175 6.47 16.20 25.13
N ALA A 176 5.24 15.80 25.42
CA ALA A 176 4.84 14.40 25.38
C ALA A 176 4.93 13.81 23.97
N ILE A 177 4.62 14.58 22.93
CA ILE A 177 4.70 14.13 21.52
C ILE A 177 6.13 13.87 21.06
N ASN A 178 7.10 14.65 21.54
CA ASN A 178 8.50 14.59 21.14
C ASN A 178 9.28 13.42 21.79
N GLN A 179 8.65 12.61 22.64
CA GLN A 179 9.26 11.40 23.18
C GLN A 179 9.44 10.33 22.09
N MET A 180 10.57 9.62 22.11
CA MET A 180 10.93 8.71 21.02
C MET A 180 10.06 7.44 20.94
N ALA A 181 9.65 6.85 22.08
CA ALA A 181 8.90 5.59 22.06
C ALA A 181 7.37 5.79 21.98
N LYS A 182 6.69 4.97 21.17
CA LYS A 182 5.21 4.98 21.06
C LYS A 182 4.54 4.70 22.42
N SER A 183 5.07 3.75 23.19
CA SER A 183 4.57 3.37 24.51
C SER A 183 4.72 4.51 25.52
N GLU A 184 5.88 5.18 25.55
CA GLU A 184 6.13 6.35 26.39
C GLU A 184 5.16 7.49 26.06
N ARG A 185 4.98 7.80 24.77
CA ARG A 185 4.01 8.80 24.32
C ARG A 185 2.59 8.48 24.78
N ALA A 186 2.18 7.21 24.71
CA ALA A 186 0.85 6.81 25.16
C ALA A 186 0.69 6.96 26.68
N SER A 187 1.74 6.64 27.45
CA SER A 187 1.75 6.79 28.90
C SER A 187 1.67 8.25 29.33
N GLU A 188 2.48 9.13 28.74
CA GLU A 188 2.48 10.56 29.07
C GLU A 188 1.16 11.24 28.70
N LEU A 189 0.60 10.93 27.52
CA LEU A 189 -0.71 11.45 27.13
C LEU A 189 -1.83 10.96 28.08
N GLY A 190 -1.72 9.73 28.60
CA GLY A 190 -2.62 9.22 29.63
C GLY A 190 -2.48 9.95 30.97
N LYS A 191 -1.26 10.34 31.37
CA LYS A 191 -1.04 11.18 32.55
C LYS A 191 -1.67 12.57 32.37
N ILE A 192 -1.50 13.18 31.21
CA ILE A 192 -2.11 14.47 30.89
C ILE A 192 -3.64 14.37 30.92
N ALA A 193 -4.23 13.31 30.36
CA ALA A 193 -5.68 13.10 30.41
C ALA A 193 -6.20 13.02 31.86
N LYS A 194 -5.48 12.33 32.76
CA LYS A 194 -5.82 12.25 34.19
C LYS A 194 -5.67 13.58 34.93
N GLN A 195 -4.66 14.38 34.56
CA GLN A 195 -4.48 15.73 35.11
C GLN A 195 -5.67 16.62 34.72
N ILE A 196 -6.01 16.67 33.42
CA ILE A 196 -7.16 17.42 32.92
C ILE A 196 -8.45 16.96 33.61
N SER A 197 -8.66 15.65 33.77
CA SER A 197 -9.82 15.09 34.48
C SER A 197 -9.90 15.54 35.95
N SER A 198 -8.77 15.84 36.58
CA SER A 198 -8.71 16.25 37.99
C SER A 198 -8.90 17.76 38.18
N ASP A 199 -8.85 18.55 37.11
CA ASP A 199 -9.00 20.00 37.18
C ASP A 199 -10.43 20.43 37.56
N GLU A 200 -10.54 21.52 38.31
CA GLU A 200 -11.83 22.05 38.78
C GLU A 200 -12.79 22.35 37.62
N VAL A 201 -12.26 22.79 36.47
CA VAL A 201 -13.05 23.08 35.27
C VAL A 201 -13.67 21.79 34.69
N ALA A 202 -12.90 20.71 34.62
CA ALA A 202 -13.39 19.43 34.12
C ALA A 202 -14.42 18.80 35.07
N GLN A 203 -14.22 18.93 36.39
CA GLN A 203 -15.19 18.45 37.38
C GLN A 203 -16.49 19.26 37.35
N LYS A 204 -16.41 20.59 37.18
CA LYS A 204 -17.57 21.47 37.09
C LYS A 204 -18.40 21.23 35.83
N GLU A 205 -17.73 21.00 34.70
CA GLU A 205 -18.37 20.74 33.41
C GLU A 205 -18.71 19.25 33.19
N GLY A 206 -18.30 18.37 34.10
CA GLY A 206 -18.60 16.94 34.05
C GLY A 206 -17.95 16.18 32.89
N TRP A 207 -16.70 16.52 32.54
CA TRP A 207 -15.98 15.86 31.45
C TRP A 207 -15.51 14.45 31.82
N ASP A 208 -15.86 13.47 30.99
CA ASP A 208 -15.38 12.09 31.11
C ASP A 208 -13.92 11.95 30.63
N GLU A 209 -13.09 11.21 31.37
CA GLU A 209 -11.70 10.90 31.01
C GLU A 209 -11.60 10.26 29.61
N ALA A 210 -12.57 9.42 29.22
CA ALA A 210 -12.61 8.80 27.90
C ALA A 210 -12.78 9.85 26.78
N VAL A 211 -13.64 10.85 27.01
CA VAL A 211 -13.88 11.96 26.07
C VAL A 211 -12.63 12.84 25.99
N ILE A 212 -12.01 13.17 27.13
CA ILE A 212 -10.75 13.92 27.19
C ILE A 212 -9.65 13.21 26.39
N SER A 213 -9.48 11.90 26.60
CA SER A 213 -8.47 11.10 25.90
C SER A 213 -8.69 11.07 24.38
N ASN A 214 -9.94 10.97 23.93
CA ASN A 214 -10.31 11.04 22.51
C ASN A 214 -9.98 12.41 21.91
N VAL A 215 -10.39 13.51 22.58
CA VAL A 215 -10.09 14.88 22.14
C VAL A 215 -8.58 15.13 22.13
N LEU A 216 -7.85 14.66 23.13
CA LEU A 216 -6.39 14.77 23.22
C LEU A 216 -5.69 14.01 22.08
N GLY A 217 -6.21 12.84 21.69
CA GLY A 217 -5.74 12.08 20.52
C GLY A 217 -5.92 12.85 19.20
N LYS A 218 -7.03 13.57 19.03
CA LYS A 218 -7.29 14.42 17.86
C LYS A 218 -6.45 15.70 17.88
N TYR A 219 -6.34 16.34 19.04
CA TYR A 219 -5.51 17.52 19.24
C TYR A 219 -4.02 17.21 18.99
N LYS A 220 -3.53 16.04 19.41
CA LYS A 220 -2.20 15.54 19.05
C LYS A 220 -1.96 15.55 17.54
N LYS A 221 -2.94 15.11 16.74
CA LYS A 221 -2.84 15.12 15.27
C LYS A 221 -2.68 16.55 14.73
N LYS A 222 -3.39 17.53 15.31
CA LYS A 222 -3.25 18.95 14.98
C LYS A 222 -1.84 19.45 15.29
N ILE A 223 -1.34 19.22 16.50
CA ILE A 223 0.00 19.68 16.91
C ILE A 223 1.12 19.07 16.06
N VAL A 224 1.07 17.76 15.77
CA VAL A 224 2.07 17.12 14.91
C VAL A 224 2.07 17.72 13.50
N ARG A 225 0.89 18.05 12.96
CA ARG A 225 0.77 18.70 11.63
C ARG A 225 1.35 20.10 11.65
N GLU A 226 1.02 20.91 12.66
CA GLU A 226 1.57 22.26 12.83
C GLU A 226 3.10 22.23 12.95
N GLN A 227 3.65 21.29 13.72
CA GLN A 227 5.09 21.11 13.87
C GLN A 227 5.77 20.76 12.54
N ILE A 228 5.21 19.83 11.76
CA ILE A 228 5.79 19.45 10.46
C ILE A 228 5.74 20.62 9.46
N ILE A 229 4.63 21.37 9.42
CA ILE A 229 4.43 22.47 8.46
C ILE A 229 5.28 23.70 8.83
N ASN A 230 5.29 24.09 10.10
CA ASN A 230 5.89 25.36 10.53
C ASN A 230 7.36 25.20 10.95
N GLU A 231 7.70 24.06 11.57
CA GLU A 231 9.05 23.83 12.13
C GLU A 231 9.89 22.91 11.24
N GLY A 232 9.28 22.19 10.28
CA GLY A 232 10.00 21.24 9.42
C GLY A 232 10.52 20.00 10.15
N VAL A 233 10.03 19.76 11.36
CA VAL A 233 10.49 18.68 12.25
C VAL A 233 9.36 17.69 12.49
N ARG A 234 9.70 16.41 12.51
CA ARG A 234 8.76 15.31 12.78
C ARG A 234 8.60 15.08 14.28
N ALA A 235 7.56 14.36 14.65
CA ALA A 235 7.28 14.01 16.04
C ALA A 235 8.40 13.22 16.76
N ASP A 236 9.35 12.63 16.03
CA ASP A 236 10.51 11.93 16.58
C ASP A 236 11.82 12.73 16.46
N GLY A 237 11.73 14.04 16.24
CA GLY A 237 12.87 14.96 16.19
C GLY A 237 13.62 15.00 14.85
N ARG A 238 13.30 14.10 13.92
CA ARG A 238 13.96 13.99 12.62
C ARG A 238 13.50 15.07 11.63
N GLY A 239 14.39 15.42 10.71
CA GLY A 239 14.06 16.25 9.54
C GLY A 239 13.11 15.54 8.57
N LEU A 240 12.57 16.28 7.59
CA LEU A 240 11.62 15.75 6.59
C LEU A 240 12.22 14.63 5.73
N GLU A 241 13.49 14.76 5.37
CA GLU A 241 14.22 13.84 4.48
C GLU A 241 15.08 12.82 5.25
N GLU A 242 15.14 12.92 6.57
CA GLU A 242 16.02 12.10 7.38
C GLU A 242 15.46 10.68 7.57
N VAL A 243 16.25 9.66 7.22
CA VAL A 243 15.92 8.24 7.38
C VAL A 243 16.39 7.75 8.75
N ARG A 244 15.60 6.88 9.41
CA ARG A 244 16.00 6.24 10.68
C ARG A 244 17.25 5.37 10.48
N PRO A 245 18.08 5.15 11.52
CA PRO A 245 19.23 4.27 11.44
C PRO A 245 18.89 2.90 10.86
N ILE A 246 19.75 2.41 9.96
CA ILE A 246 19.61 1.13 9.27
C ILE A 246 20.73 0.19 9.71
N SER A 247 20.38 -1.05 10.06
CA SER A 247 21.35 -2.14 10.22
C SER A 247 20.89 -3.35 9.43
N ILE A 248 21.85 -4.08 8.87
CA ILE A 248 21.61 -5.26 8.04
C ILE A 248 22.56 -6.35 8.49
N GLU A 249 22.02 -7.50 8.84
CA GLU A 249 22.78 -8.69 9.20
C GLU A 249 22.36 -9.86 8.31
N THR A 250 23.31 -10.52 7.67
CA THR A 250 23.07 -11.66 6.78
C THR A 250 23.51 -12.96 7.44
N ASN A 251 22.91 -14.09 7.04
CA ASN A 251 23.23 -15.44 7.55
C ASN A 251 23.00 -15.59 9.06
N VAL A 252 21.91 -15.00 9.56
CA VAL A 252 21.52 -15.03 10.98
C VAL A 252 21.03 -16.42 11.40
N LEU A 253 20.37 -17.15 10.50
CA LEU A 253 19.89 -18.51 10.74
C LEU A 253 20.84 -19.53 10.11
N PRO A 254 21.39 -20.48 10.89
CA PRO A 254 22.48 -21.35 10.43
C PRO A 254 22.08 -22.38 9.36
N ASN A 255 20.80 -22.79 9.33
CA ASN A 255 20.32 -23.86 8.45
C ASN A 255 19.40 -23.38 7.32
N ALA A 256 19.14 -22.07 7.22
CA ALA A 256 18.35 -21.52 6.12
C ALA A 256 19.24 -21.40 4.86
N HIS A 257 18.68 -21.60 3.66
CA HIS A 257 19.43 -21.35 2.43
C HIS A 257 19.89 -19.88 2.32
N GLY A 258 19.03 -18.96 2.75
CA GLY A 258 19.39 -17.56 2.96
C GLY A 258 18.61 -16.96 4.13
N SER A 259 19.25 -16.09 4.89
CA SER A 259 18.57 -15.32 5.95
C SER A 259 19.15 -13.91 6.07
N CYS A 260 18.28 -12.94 6.36
CA CYS A 260 18.65 -11.54 6.53
C CYS A 260 17.79 -10.91 7.63
N LEU A 261 18.41 -10.18 8.54
CA LEU A 261 17.76 -9.35 9.53
C LEU A 261 17.96 -7.89 9.15
N PHE A 262 16.89 -7.24 8.69
CA PHE A 262 16.87 -5.84 8.34
C PHE A 262 16.21 -5.03 9.45
N THR A 263 16.90 -4.02 9.97
CA THR A 263 16.36 -3.10 10.97
C THR A 263 16.41 -1.67 10.45
N ARG A 264 15.30 -0.94 10.57
CA ARG A 264 15.19 0.51 10.33
C ARG A 264 14.49 1.18 11.50
N GLY A 265 15.27 1.78 12.40
CA GLY A 265 14.79 2.27 13.70
C GLY A 265 14.14 1.14 14.52
N GLN A 266 12.86 1.28 14.86
CA GLN A 266 12.08 0.25 15.59
C GLN A 266 11.43 -0.80 14.68
N THR A 267 11.52 -0.65 13.36
CA THR A 267 10.97 -1.63 12.41
C THR A 267 12.04 -2.67 12.11
N GLN A 268 11.80 -3.92 12.48
CA GLN A 268 12.70 -5.03 12.21
C GLN A 268 11.98 -6.12 11.40
N ALA A 269 12.66 -6.70 10.42
CA ALA A 269 12.17 -7.79 9.59
C ALA A 269 13.25 -8.88 9.48
N LEU A 270 12.91 -10.09 9.94
CA LEU A 270 13.68 -11.30 9.67
C LEU A 270 13.12 -11.94 8.39
N VAL A 271 13.93 -11.96 7.33
CA VAL A 271 13.59 -12.53 6.03
C VAL A 271 14.37 -13.82 5.84
N VAL A 272 13.70 -14.87 5.38
CA VAL A 272 14.27 -16.19 5.13
C VAL A 272 13.94 -16.58 3.70
N ALA A 273 14.95 -17.06 2.97
CA ALA A 273 14.81 -17.61 1.64
C ALA A 273 15.03 -19.13 1.69
N THR A 274 14.16 -19.85 1.02
CA THR A 274 14.22 -21.30 0.83
C THR A 274 14.12 -21.55 -0.67
N LEU A 275 14.86 -22.55 -1.16
CA LEU A 275 14.88 -22.94 -2.56
C LEU A 275 14.26 -24.33 -2.64
N GLY A 276 13.28 -24.48 -3.51
CA GLY A 276 12.60 -25.73 -3.78
C GLY A 276 12.79 -26.18 -5.22
N THR A 277 12.03 -27.22 -5.56
CA THR A 277 11.92 -27.75 -6.92
C THR A 277 10.56 -27.37 -7.51
N ASP A 278 10.33 -27.71 -8.79
CA ASP A 278 9.04 -27.45 -9.45
C ASP A 278 7.84 -28.14 -8.76
N SER A 279 8.07 -29.20 -7.96
CA SER A 279 6.99 -29.83 -7.18
C SER A 279 6.55 -29.02 -5.97
N ASP A 280 7.36 -28.05 -5.52
CA ASP A 280 7.04 -27.15 -4.41
C ASP A 280 6.32 -25.89 -4.87
N ALA A 281 6.22 -25.67 -6.19
CA ALA A 281 5.54 -24.51 -6.76
C ALA A 281 4.05 -24.52 -6.43
N GLN A 282 3.51 -23.34 -6.12
CA GLN A 282 2.10 -23.21 -5.76
C GLN A 282 1.22 -23.26 -7.01
N MET A 283 0.34 -24.25 -7.08
CA MET A 283 -0.71 -24.32 -8.10
C MET A 283 -1.99 -23.67 -7.59
N TYR A 284 -2.63 -22.86 -8.44
CA TYR A 284 -3.91 -22.23 -8.11
C TYR A 284 -4.74 -21.98 -9.37
N ASP A 285 -6.06 -22.00 -9.20
CA ASP A 285 -7.02 -21.72 -10.27
C ASP A 285 -7.61 -20.32 -10.10
N ILE A 286 -7.80 -19.62 -11.22
CA ILE A 286 -8.51 -18.34 -11.24
C ILE A 286 -9.67 -18.38 -12.24
N LEU A 287 -10.69 -17.57 -11.99
CA LEU A 287 -11.93 -17.57 -12.79
C LEU A 287 -11.74 -17.21 -14.27
N THR A 288 -10.70 -16.45 -14.58
CA THR A 288 -10.42 -15.93 -15.93
C THR A 288 -9.48 -16.82 -16.73
N GLU A 289 -8.92 -17.88 -16.15
CA GLU A 289 -8.00 -18.78 -16.83
C GLU A 289 -8.60 -20.19 -16.91
N LYS A 290 -8.36 -20.88 -18.03
CA LYS A 290 -8.87 -22.24 -18.25
C LYS A 290 -7.95 -23.31 -17.67
N ALA A 291 -6.68 -22.99 -17.48
CA ALA A 291 -5.67 -23.88 -16.96
C ALA A 291 -5.22 -23.41 -15.57
N PRO A 292 -4.85 -24.34 -14.68
CA PRO A 292 -4.20 -24.00 -13.43
C PRO A 292 -2.93 -23.18 -13.67
N LEU A 293 -2.76 -22.12 -12.90
CA LEU A 293 -1.54 -21.32 -12.90
C LEU A 293 -0.56 -21.89 -11.89
N VAL A 294 0.72 -21.80 -12.24
CA VAL A 294 1.84 -22.23 -11.39
C VAL A 294 2.62 -20.99 -10.97
N GLU A 295 2.84 -20.86 -9.67
CA GLU A 295 3.64 -19.80 -9.09
C GLU A 295 4.88 -20.36 -8.42
N LYS A 296 6.05 -20.01 -8.99
CA LYS A 296 7.34 -20.39 -8.45
C LYS A 296 7.79 -19.47 -7.32
N PHE A 297 7.63 -18.16 -7.50
CA PHE A 297 8.02 -17.19 -6.48
C PHE A 297 6.90 -16.93 -5.47
N MET A 298 7.06 -17.46 -4.25
CA MET A 298 6.15 -17.26 -3.13
C MET A 298 6.73 -16.29 -2.09
N PHE A 299 5.86 -15.49 -1.47
CA PHE A 299 6.26 -14.56 -0.41
C PHE A 299 5.24 -14.57 0.72
N ASN A 300 5.65 -15.01 1.91
CA ASN A 300 4.81 -15.00 3.09
C ASN A 300 5.26 -13.89 4.05
N TYR A 301 4.30 -13.08 4.48
CA TYR A 301 4.51 -12.02 5.46
C TYR A 301 3.74 -12.36 6.73
N ASN A 302 4.44 -12.44 7.86
CA ASN A 302 3.85 -12.72 9.17
C ASN A 302 4.03 -11.51 10.08
N PHE A 303 3.00 -11.15 10.83
CA PHE A 303 3.02 -10.02 11.76
C PHE A 303 2.51 -10.44 13.15
N PRO A 304 3.33 -11.15 13.94
CA PRO A 304 2.92 -11.60 15.26
C PRO A 304 2.74 -10.41 16.23
N GLY A 305 1.81 -10.52 17.18
CA GLY A 305 1.49 -9.42 18.11
C GLY A 305 2.69 -8.89 18.91
N PHE A 306 3.66 -9.75 19.23
CA PHE A 306 4.86 -9.32 19.94
C PHE A 306 5.69 -8.29 19.15
N SER A 307 5.51 -8.20 17.82
CA SER A 307 6.17 -7.19 16.98
C SER A 307 5.79 -5.76 17.36
N VAL A 308 4.65 -5.59 18.04
CA VAL A 308 4.17 -4.30 18.59
C VAL A 308 4.09 -4.32 20.12
N GLY A 309 4.64 -5.35 20.77
CA GLY A 309 4.59 -5.51 22.22
C GLY A 309 3.22 -5.90 22.76
N GLU A 310 2.34 -6.46 21.92
CA GLU A 310 0.99 -6.88 22.31
C GLU A 310 0.88 -8.41 22.36
N ALA A 311 0.06 -8.93 23.27
CA ALA A 311 -0.28 -10.35 23.29
C ALA A 311 -1.47 -10.60 22.34
N SER A 312 -1.24 -11.39 21.29
CA SER A 312 -2.29 -11.80 20.35
C SER A 312 -2.17 -13.30 20.02
N PRO A 313 -3.29 -14.03 19.86
CA PRO A 313 -3.23 -15.43 19.41
C PRO A 313 -2.65 -15.54 18.00
N LEU A 314 -1.84 -16.56 17.75
CA LEU A 314 -1.40 -16.93 16.41
C LEU A 314 -2.59 -17.52 15.65
N LYS A 315 -2.95 -16.89 14.53
CA LYS A 315 -4.10 -17.24 13.68
C LYS A 315 -3.65 -17.39 12.23
N ALA A 316 -4.56 -17.81 11.37
CA ALA A 316 -4.35 -17.70 9.93
C ALA A 316 -4.08 -16.23 9.52
N PRO A 317 -3.28 -16.00 8.46
CA PRO A 317 -2.92 -14.65 8.03
C PRO A 317 -4.15 -13.76 7.79
N GLY A 318 -4.12 -12.56 8.37
CA GLY A 318 -5.13 -11.54 8.14
C GLY A 318 -5.00 -10.85 6.78
N ARG A 319 -6.01 -10.07 6.39
CA ARG A 319 -6.01 -9.32 5.12
C ARG A 319 -4.82 -8.36 4.98
N ARG A 320 -4.37 -7.74 6.07
CA ARG A 320 -3.21 -6.84 6.07
C ARG A 320 -1.89 -7.57 5.81
N GLU A 321 -1.73 -8.76 6.38
CA GLU A 321 -0.53 -9.58 6.18
C GLU A 321 -0.44 -10.05 4.73
N LEU A 322 -1.57 -10.50 4.16
CA LEU A 322 -1.66 -10.84 2.74
C LEU A 322 -1.39 -9.63 1.84
N GLY A 323 -1.92 -8.45 2.18
CA GLY A 323 -1.68 -7.21 1.44
C GLY A 323 -0.21 -6.79 1.42
N HIS A 324 0.44 -6.73 2.60
CA HIS A 324 1.86 -6.40 2.69
C HIS A 324 2.76 -7.45 2.04
N GLY A 325 2.42 -8.73 2.19
CA GLY A 325 3.13 -9.83 1.51
C GLY A 325 3.06 -9.71 0.00
N ASN A 326 1.87 -9.45 -0.55
CA ASN A 326 1.69 -9.23 -1.98
C ASN A 326 2.42 -7.97 -2.48
N LEU A 327 2.43 -6.87 -1.71
CA LEU A 327 3.18 -5.67 -2.07
C LEU A 327 4.69 -5.95 -2.13
N ALA A 328 5.25 -6.61 -1.12
CA ALA A 328 6.67 -6.99 -1.10
C ALA A 328 7.02 -7.95 -2.24
N LYS A 329 6.17 -8.94 -2.49
CA LYS A 329 6.29 -9.87 -3.60
C LYS A 329 6.32 -9.16 -4.95
N ARG A 330 5.38 -8.24 -5.18
CA ARG A 330 5.29 -7.45 -6.41
C ARG A 330 6.51 -6.57 -6.64
N ALA A 331 7.10 -6.03 -5.56
CA ALA A 331 8.32 -5.24 -5.64
C ALA A 331 9.56 -6.09 -6.02
N LEU A 332 9.62 -7.35 -5.58
CA LEU A 332 10.74 -8.25 -5.84
C LEU A 332 10.58 -9.08 -7.11
N ALA A 333 9.35 -9.43 -7.51
CA ALA A 333 9.11 -10.33 -8.63
C ALA A 333 9.84 -9.94 -9.94
N PRO A 334 9.96 -8.66 -10.33
CA PRO A 334 10.69 -8.26 -11.52
C PRO A 334 12.20 -8.55 -11.46
N SER A 335 12.79 -8.66 -10.26
CA SER A 335 14.21 -8.96 -10.06
C SER A 335 14.52 -10.45 -9.91
N ILE A 336 13.51 -11.30 -9.74
CA ILE A 336 13.67 -12.75 -9.71
C ILE A 336 13.82 -13.28 -11.14
N ASP A 337 14.84 -14.08 -11.38
CA ASP A 337 15.09 -14.71 -12.68
C ASP A 337 13.96 -15.69 -13.03
N LEU A 338 13.19 -15.37 -14.07
CA LEU A 338 12.09 -16.20 -14.56
C LEU A 338 12.58 -17.54 -15.12
N ALA A 339 13.85 -17.65 -15.53
CA ALA A 339 14.47 -18.87 -16.01
C ALA A 339 15.12 -19.71 -14.90
N SER A 340 15.00 -19.28 -13.64
CA SER A 340 15.54 -20.01 -12.49
C SER A 340 15.01 -21.46 -12.48
N PRO A 341 15.89 -22.47 -12.33
CA PRO A 341 15.48 -23.86 -12.19
C PRO A 341 14.89 -24.17 -10.80
N TYR A 342 14.86 -23.18 -9.91
CA TYR A 342 14.35 -23.30 -8.55
C TYR A 342 13.05 -22.54 -8.37
N THR A 343 12.20 -23.09 -7.49
CA THR A 343 11.05 -22.44 -6.88
C THR A 343 11.50 -21.65 -5.66
#